data_AF-A0A916PDF2-F1
#
_entry.id   AF-A0A916PDF2-F1
#
_cell.length_a   1.000
_cell.length_b   1.000
_cell.length_c   1.000
_cell.angle_alpha   90.00
_cell.angle_beta   90.00
_cell.angle_gamma   90.00
#
_symmetry.space_group_name_H-M   'P 1'
#
loop_
_entity.id
_entity.type
_entity.pdbx_description
1 polymer ?
#
loop_
_entity_poly.entity_id
_entity_poly.type
_entity_poly.pdbx_seq_one_letter_code
_entity_poly.pdbx_strand_id
1 'polypeptide(L)'
;MVSQGNPVPSSMVLLSPWLDVGTWQISQAWAGNLAVNDPLVSPLYGSLNGLPPTYVYSGSLDPLAQQAVVLEHTAVVQGAPFSFVLAPWQIHDWILLTPWGLLSWPQINQQLGIAA
;
A
#
# COMPACT_ATOMS: atom_id res chain seq x y z
N MET A 1 5.58 0.12 10.09
CA MET A 1 5.02 1.40 10.61
C MET A 1 6.13 2.26 11.13
N VAL A 2 6.02 3.58 10.96
CA VAL A 2 7.08 4.56 11.23
C VAL A 2 7.80 4.23 12.53
N SER A 3 9.06 3.83 12.45
CA SER A 3 9.88 3.64 13.65
C SER A 3 9.93 4.99 14.38
N GLN A 4 9.47 5.02 15.62
CA GLN A 4 9.38 6.25 16.40
C GLN A 4 10.71 7.01 16.38
N GLY A 5 10.71 8.24 15.86
CA GLY A 5 11.87 9.14 15.84
C GLY A 5 12.53 9.38 14.47
N ASN A 6 12.20 8.60 13.43
CA ASN A 6 12.72 8.85 12.08
C ASN A 6 11.82 9.84 11.31
N PRO A 7 12.41 10.74 10.48
CA PRO A 7 11.63 11.61 9.62
C PRO A 7 10.78 10.79 8.64
N VAL A 8 9.50 11.15 8.52
CA VAL A 8 8.61 10.58 7.51
C VAL A 8 8.72 11.38 6.20
N PRO A 9 8.56 10.73 5.03
CA PRO A 9 8.49 11.46 3.78
C PRO A 9 7.25 12.37 3.75
N SER A 10 7.24 13.40 2.90
CA SER A 10 6.11 14.33 2.75
C SER A 10 4.84 13.65 2.22
N SER A 11 5.00 12.52 1.52
CA SER A 11 3.94 11.69 0.98
C SER A 11 4.47 10.29 0.66
N MET A 12 3.56 9.35 0.43
CA MET A 12 3.88 7.98 0.03
C MET A 12 2.96 7.53 -1.09
N VAL A 13 3.48 6.75 -2.02
CA VAL A 13 2.68 6.02 -3.01
C VAL A 13 2.94 4.53 -2.85
N LEU A 14 1.86 3.78 -2.71
CA LEU A 14 1.87 2.32 -2.62
C LEU A 14 1.29 1.75 -3.91
N LEU A 15 2.14 1.06 -4.66
CA LEU A 15 1.76 0.33 -5.86
C LEU A 15 1.49 -1.12 -5.43
N SER A 16 0.22 -1.52 -5.44
CA SER A 16 -0.25 -2.86 -5.08
C SER A 16 0.36 -3.37 -3.76
N PRO A 17 0.03 -2.75 -2.62
CA PRO A 17 0.75 -3.02 -1.39
C PRO A 17 0.54 -4.47 -0.93
N TRP A 18 1.67 -5.12 -0.66
CA TRP A 18 1.76 -6.50 -0.18
C TRP A 18 1.45 -6.54 1.33
N LEU A 19 0.21 -6.20 1.70
CA LEU A 19 -0.15 -5.90 3.09
C LEU A 19 -0.31 -7.16 3.97
N ASP A 20 -0.51 -8.33 3.35
CA ASP A 20 -0.50 -9.63 4.01
C ASP A 20 -0.28 -10.78 3.00
N VAL A 21 0.90 -10.90 2.39
CA VAL A 21 1.05 -11.77 1.21
C VAL A 21 1.63 -13.16 1.53
N GLY A 22 0.98 -14.17 0.97
CA GLY A 22 1.57 -15.45 0.63
C GLY A 22 0.72 -16.66 0.97
N THR A 23 0.96 -17.77 0.26
CA THR A 23 0.69 -19.09 0.85
C THR A 23 1.45 -19.18 2.17
N TRP A 24 0.92 -19.93 3.15
CA TRP A 24 1.49 -20.04 4.50
C TRP A 24 3.02 -20.16 4.52
N GLN A 25 3.60 -20.92 3.58
CA GLN A 25 5.04 -21.11 3.48
C GLN A 25 5.83 -19.83 3.11
N ILE A 26 5.32 -19.00 2.20
CA ILE A 26 5.98 -17.76 1.78
C ILE A 26 5.89 -16.72 2.90
N SER A 27 4.72 -16.60 3.54
CA SER A 27 4.52 -15.64 4.63
C SER A 27 5.41 -15.97 5.84
N GLN A 28 5.58 -17.25 6.17
CA GLN A 28 6.48 -17.67 7.25
C GLN A 28 7.95 -17.42 6.92
N ALA A 29 8.38 -17.69 5.68
CA ALA A 29 9.74 -17.41 5.26
C ALA A 29 10.05 -15.89 5.28
N TRP A 30 9.08 -15.06 4.87
CA TRP A 30 9.17 -13.60 4.95
C TRP A 30 9.21 -13.08 6.38
N ALA A 31 8.36 -13.62 7.26
CA ALA A 31 8.27 -13.20 8.66
C ALA A 31 9.55 -13.53 9.46
N GLY A 32 10.32 -14.54 9.04
CA GLY A 32 11.51 -14.97 9.75
C GLY A 32 11.17 -15.43 11.17
N ASN A 33 11.66 -14.71 12.18
CA ASN A 33 11.38 -15.01 13.59
C ASN A 33 10.15 -14.27 14.15
N LEU A 34 9.51 -13.41 13.36
CA LEU A 34 8.34 -12.67 13.77
C LEU A 34 7.06 -13.49 13.48
N ALA A 35 5.99 -13.17 14.17
CA ALA A 35 4.68 -13.71 13.81
C ALA A 35 4.25 -13.14 12.46
N VAL A 36 3.51 -13.92 11.66
CA VAL A 36 3.00 -13.45 10.35
C VAL A 36 2.05 -12.26 10.46
N ASN A 37 1.43 -12.05 11.62
CA ASN A 37 0.58 -10.90 11.92
C ASN A 37 1.30 -9.79 12.72
N ASP A 38 2.62 -9.89 12.88
CA ASP A 38 3.41 -8.81 13.47
C ASP A 38 3.32 -7.56 12.57
N PRO A 39 3.07 -6.33 13.09
CA PRO A 39 2.94 -5.12 12.26
C PRO A 39 4.19 -4.73 11.46
N LEU A 40 5.36 -5.29 11.79
CA LEU A 40 6.58 -5.14 10.98
C LEU A 40 6.60 -6.09 9.77
N VAL A 41 5.85 -7.19 9.84
CA VAL A 41 5.68 -8.17 8.76
C VAL A 41 4.47 -7.82 7.90
N SER A 42 3.31 -7.64 8.54
CA SER A 42 2.03 -7.33 7.91
C SER A 42 1.48 -6.01 8.48
N PRO A 43 1.79 -4.86 7.85
CA PRO A 43 1.45 -3.53 8.35
C PRO A 43 -0.05 -3.26 8.49
N LEU A 44 -0.94 -4.15 8.05
CA LEU A 44 -2.36 -3.99 8.30
C LEU A 44 -2.72 -4.11 9.80
N TYR A 45 -1.90 -4.82 10.59
CA TYR A 45 -2.17 -5.13 12.00
C TYR A 45 -1.70 -4.09 13.01
N GLY A 46 -1.25 -2.92 12.58
CA GLY A 46 -0.85 -1.86 13.51
C GLY A 46 -1.47 -0.49 13.20
N SER A 47 -0.89 0.55 13.81
CA SER A 47 -1.39 1.93 13.71
C SER A 47 -0.97 2.63 12.42
N LEU A 48 -1.95 3.20 11.72
CA LEU A 48 -1.73 4.10 10.58
C LEU A 48 -1.47 5.55 11.01
N ASN A 49 -1.58 5.85 12.31
CA ASN A 49 -1.33 7.19 12.84
C ASN A 49 0.10 7.67 12.57
N GLY A 50 0.23 8.94 12.20
CA GLY A 50 1.52 9.57 11.92
C GLY A 50 2.11 9.20 10.55
N LEU A 51 1.42 8.39 9.74
CA LEU A 51 1.79 8.19 8.35
C LEU A 51 1.47 9.46 7.53
N PRO A 52 2.32 9.77 6.54
CA PRO A 52 2.10 10.91 5.66
C PRO A 52 0.91 10.66 4.72
N PRO A 53 0.44 11.67 3.98
CA PRO A 53 -0.48 11.47 2.87
C PRO A 53 -0.05 10.30 2.00
N THR A 54 -0.90 9.28 1.91
CA THR A 54 -0.57 8.02 1.25
C THR A 54 -1.56 7.72 0.13
N TYR A 55 -1.07 7.46 -1.07
CA TYR A 55 -1.89 7.11 -2.22
C TYR A 55 -1.69 5.63 -2.55
N VAL A 56 -2.77 4.88 -2.67
CA VAL A 56 -2.74 3.44 -2.90
C VAL A 56 -3.35 3.13 -4.26
N TYR A 57 -2.57 2.50 -5.13
CA TYR A 57 -3.02 2.05 -6.44
C TYR A 57 -3.15 0.53 -6.43
N SER A 58 -4.34 0.02 -6.72
CA SER A 58 -4.63 -1.41 -6.78
C SER A 58 -5.44 -1.74 -8.03
N GLY A 59 -5.26 -2.93 -8.60
CA GLY A 59 -6.02 -3.39 -9.76
C GLY A 59 -7.18 -4.31 -9.35
N SER A 60 -8.33 -4.24 -10.02
CA SER A 60 -9.48 -5.07 -9.64
C SER A 60 -9.33 -6.56 -9.96
N LEU A 61 -8.34 -6.95 -10.77
CA LEU A 61 -7.97 -8.35 -11.05
C LEU A 61 -6.74 -8.80 -10.24
N ASP A 62 -6.24 -7.95 -9.35
CA ASP A 62 -5.17 -8.29 -8.41
C ASP A 62 -5.71 -9.22 -7.31
N PRO A 63 -5.08 -10.38 -7.03
CA PRO A 63 -5.42 -11.20 -5.88
C PRO A 63 -5.41 -10.44 -4.54
N LEU A 64 -4.65 -9.34 -4.44
CA LEU A 64 -4.54 -8.50 -3.25
C LEU A 64 -5.56 -7.35 -3.20
N ALA A 65 -6.46 -7.22 -4.18
CA ALA A 65 -7.45 -6.15 -4.21
C ALA A 65 -8.30 -6.09 -2.94
N GLN A 66 -8.66 -7.26 -2.38
CA GLN A 66 -9.40 -7.35 -1.13
C GLN A 66 -8.61 -6.77 0.05
N GLN A 67 -7.29 -6.98 0.10
CA GLN A 67 -6.44 -6.41 1.16
C GLN A 67 -6.36 -4.89 1.05
N ALA A 68 -6.32 -4.34 -0.17
CA ALA A 68 -6.39 -2.89 -0.38
C ALA A 68 -7.71 -2.30 0.14
N VAL A 69 -8.84 -2.99 -0.04
CA VAL A 69 -10.14 -2.57 0.54
C VAL A 69 -10.14 -2.63 2.07
N VAL A 70 -9.52 -3.64 2.68
CA VAL A 70 -9.40 -3.69 4.16
C VAL A 70 -8.52 -2.56 4.68
N LEU A 71 -7.44 -2.20 3.96
CA LEU A 71 -6.62 -1.03 4.29
C LEU A 71 -7.42 0.27 4.18
N GLU A 72 -8.21 0.43 3.12
CA GLU A 72 -9.08 1.60 2.95
C GLU A 72 -10.04 1.75 4.12
N HIS A 73 -10.75 0.68 4.49
CA HIS A 73 -11.64 0.70 5.64
C HIS A 73 -10.88 1.04 6.93
N THR A 74 -9.70 0.47 7.13
CA THR A 74 -8.86 0.74 8.32
C THR A 74 -8.41 2.19 8.37
N ALA A 75 -8.01 2.77 7.23
CA ALA A 75 -7.60 4.16 7.14
C ALA A 75 -8.76 5.11 7.44
N VAL A 76 -9.97 4.82 6.94
CA VAL A 76 -11.19 5.58 7.25
C VAL A 76 -11.51 5.53 8.74
N VAL A 77 -11.50 4.35 9.35
CA VAL A 77 -11.77 4.17 10.78
C VAL A 77 -10.75 4.91 11.65
N GLN A 78 -9.49 4.92 11.25
CA GLN A 78 -8.41 5.59 11.99
C GLN A 78 -8.25 7.08 11.63
N GLY A 79 -9.00 7.60 10.65
CA GLY A 79 -8.85 8.98 10.17
C GLY A 79 -7.47 9.25 9.52
N ALA A 80 -6.83 8.23 8.96
CA ALA A 80 -5.51 8.34 8.33
C ALA A 80 -5.62 8.97 6.92
N PRO A 81 -4.65 9.78 6.48
CA PRO A 81 -4.73 10.53 5.23
C PRO A 81 -4.40 9.66 4.01
N PHE A 82 -5.23 8.65 3.75
CA PHE A 82 -5.05 7.74 2.62
C PHE A 82 -6.04 8.06 1.50
N SER A 83 -5.62 7.85 0.25
CA SER A 83 -6.45 7.94 -0.95
C SER A 83 -6.24 6.69 -1.79
N PHE A 84 -7.31 6.17 -2.40
CA PHE A 84 -7.27 4.89 -3.10
C PHE A 84 -7.68 5.03 -4.56
N VAL A 85 -6.99 4.31 -5.43
CA VAL A 85 -7.32 4.13 -6.84
C VAL A 85 -7.45 2.63 -7.09
N LEU A 86 -8.69 2.14 -7.13
CA LEU A 86 -8.99 0.78 -7.58
C LEU A 86 -9.26 0.81 -9.09
N ALA A 87 -8.29 0.39 -9.88
CA ALA A 87 -8.37 0.44 -11.33
C ALA A 87 -9.12 -0.77 -11.90
N PRO A 88 -10.24 -0.57 -12.63
CA PRO A 88 -11.00 -1.66 -13.21
C PRO A 88 -10.19 -2.46 -14.23
N TRP A 89 -10.32 -3.78 -14.18
CA TRP A 89 -9.69 -4.75 -15.08
C TRP A 89 -8.16 -4.79 -15.05
N GLN A 90 -7.55 -4.12 -14.07
CA GLN A 90 -6.10 -4.08 -13.95
C GLN A 90 -5.58 -5.22 -13.07
N ILE A 91 -4.40 -5.71 -13.43
CA ILE A 91 -3.69 -6.80 -12.74
C ILE A 91 -2.84 -6.26 -11.58
N HIS A 92 -2.18 -7.19 -10.86
CA HIS A 92 -1.14 -6.86 -9.90
C HIS A 92 -0.04 -6.01 -10.55
N ASP A 93 0.36 -4.93 -9.87
CA ASP A 93 1.39 -3.98 -10.33
C ASP A 93 1.11 -3.33 -11.69
N TRP A 94 -0.16 -3.12 -12.03
CA TRP A 94 -0.54 -2.53 -13.31
C TRP A 94 0.10 -1.17 -13.60
N ILE A 95 0.43 -0.40 -12.56
CA ILE A 95 1.16 0.88 -12.67
C ILE A 95 2.53 0.69 -13.33
N LEU A 96 3.18 -0.45 -13.09
CA LEU A 96 4.49 -0.79 -13.66
C LEU A 96 4.37 -1.62 -14.93
N LEU A 97 3.36 -2.49 -15.00
CA LEU A 97 3.31 -3.59 -15.97
C LEU A 97 2.38 -3.35 -17.16
N THR A 98 1.64 -2.23 -17.18
CA THR A 98 0.67 -1.95 -18.26
C THR A 98 0.85 -0.56 -18.86
N PRO A 99 0.42 -0.32 -20.11
CA PRO A 99 0.40 1.01 -20.71
C PRO A 99 -0.47 2.02 -19.93
N TRP A 100 -1.53 1.57 -19.27
CA TRP A 100 -2.36 2.43 -18.42
C TRP A 100 -1.59 2.96 -17.21
N GLY A 101 -0.67 2.15 -16.69
CA GLY A 101 0.26 2.56 -15.65
C GLY A 101 1.14 3.73 -16.06
N LEU A 102 1.69 3.68 -17.29
CA LEU A 102 2.51 4.77 -17.86
C LEU A 102 1.78 6.12 -17.83
N LEU A 103 0.48 6.12 -18.10
CA LEU A 103 -0.35 7.33 -18.11
C LEU A 103 -0.65 7.88 -16.70
N SER A 104 -0.47 7.07 -15.65
CA SER A 104 -0.74 7.46 -14.26
C SER A 104 0.45 8.13 -13.58
N TRP A 105 1.66 8.03 -14.14
CA TRP A 105 2.87 8.57 -13.54
C TRP A 105 2.91 10.09 -13.34
N PRO A 106 2.35 10.94 -14.22
CA PRO A 106 2.25 12.37 -13.95
C PRO A 106 1.48 12.66 -12.66
N GLN A 107 0.37 11.95 -12.43
CA GLN A 107 -0.40 12.05 -11.19
C GLN A 107 0.40 11.56 -9.98
N ILE A 108 1.07 10.41 -10.10
CA ILE A 108 1.93 9.85 -9.05
C ILE A 108 3.04 10.84 -8.68
N ASN A 109 3.67 11.49 -9.66
CA ASN A 109 4.70 12.51 -9.43
C ASN A 109 4.13 13.73 -8.70
N GLN A 110 2.92 14.16 -9.03
CA GLN A 110 2.25 15.25 -8.33
C GLN A 110 1.92 14.86 -6.88
N GLN A 111 1.40 13.66 -6.66
CA GLN A 111 1.09 13.11 -5.34
C GLN A 111 2.33 12.98 -4.47
N LEU A 112 3.48 12.64 -5.07
CA LEU A 112 4.79 12.60 -4.43
C LEU A 112 5.41 13.98 -4.19
N GLY A 113 4.84 15.05 -4.75
CA GLY A 113 5.42 16.39 -4.72
C GLY A 113 6.68 16.55 -5.57
N ILE A 114 6.91 15.65 -6.53
CA ILE A 114 8.04 15.69 -7.48
C ILE A 114 7.75 16.70 -8.60
N ALA A 115 6.49 16.80 -9.02
CA ALA A 115 6.03 17.73 -10.05
C ALA A 115 4.87 18.57 -9.51
N ALA A 116 4.74 19.81 -10.01
CA ALA A 116 3.65 20.73 -9.68
C ALA A 116 2.43 20.48 -10.58
#